data_AF-A0A7C6JVI7-F1
#
_entry.id   AF-A0A7C6JVI7-F1
#
_cell.length_a   1.000
_cell.length_b   1.000
_cell.length_c   1.000
_cell.angle_alpha   90.00
_cell.angle_beta   90.00
_cell.angle_gamma   90.00
#
_symmetry.space_group_name_H-M   'P 1'
#
loop_
_entity.id
_entity.type
_entity.pdbx_description
1 polymer ?
#
loop_
_entity_poly.entity_id
_entity_poly.type
_entity_poly.pdbx_seq_one_letter_code
_entity_poly.pdbx_strand_id
1 'polypeptide(L)'
;MKKKCFFNNFLICGLCGWCMECLWTGLGSLRSRTDKTLSCHTSIWMFPIYGMAACLNPICNKLKNRNALLRGGVYALLIYVTEYTTGVLLKKYNACPWDYSKAKYNYKGVIRLDYAPAWFLAGLFFERILSRK
;
A
#
# COMPACT_ATOMS: atom_id res chain seq x y z
N MET A 1 -26.03 14.05 -2.17
CA MET A 1 -25.11 12.88 -2.14
C MET A 1 -23.84 13.23 -2.95
N LYS A 2 -22.76 13.70 -2.31
CA LYS A 2 -21.56 14.20 -3.02
C LYS A 2 -20.70 13.03 -3.50
N LYS A 3 -20.56 12.82 -4.81
CA LYS A 3 -19.49 11.98 -5.36
C LYS A 3 -18.17 12.59 -4.91
N LYS A 4 -17.37 11.89 -4.08
CA LYS A 4 -15.97 12.31 -3.87
C LYS A 4 -15.31 12.35 -5.25
N CYS A 5 -14.71 13.48 -5.58
CA CYS A 5 -13.90 13.59 -6.79
C CYS A 5 -12.75 12.57 -6.68
N PHE A 6 -12.39 11.92 -7.78
CA PHE A 6 -11.27 10.96 -7.83
C PHE A 6 -10.01 11.56 -7.19
N PHE A 7 -9.76 12.84 -7.45
CA PHE A 7 -8.64 13.58 -6.88
C PHE A 7 -8.66 13.61 -5.34
N ASN A 8 -9.82 13.84 -4.72
CA ASN A 8 -9.92 13.83 -3.26
C ASN A 8 -9.64 12.43 -2.69
N ASN A 9 -10.12 11.37 -3.36
CA ASN A 9 -9.81 10.00 -2.96
C ASN A 9 -8.31 9.71 -3.11
N PHE A 10 -7.70 10.16 -4.20
CA PHE A 10 -6.26 10.01 -4.44
C PHE A 10 -5.44 10.67 -3.33
N LEU A 11 -5.76 11.92 -2.98
CA LEU A 11 -5.08 12.63 -1.89
C LEU A 11 -5.25 11.93 -0.54
N ILE A 12 -6.47 11.52 -0.19
CA ILE A 12 -6.73 10.84 1.09
C ILE A 12 -6.02 9.49 1.13
N CYS A 13 -6.11 8.69 0.06
CA CYS A 13 -5.42 7.40 -0.03
C CYS A 13 -3.91 7.57 0.04
N GLY A 14 -3.35 8.55 -0.68
CA GLY A 14 -1.93 8.86 -0.67
C GLY A 14 -1.44 9.26 0.72
N LEU A 15 -2.13 10.19 1.40
CA LEU A 15 -1.80 10.60 2.76
C LEU A 15 -1.92 9.44 3.76
N CYS A 16 -3.02 8.69 3.73
CA CYS A 16 -3.23 7.58 4.66
C CYS A 16 -2.20 6.46 4.45
N GLY A 17 -1.90 6.09 3.20
CA GLY A 17 -0.88 5.09 2.91
C GLY A 17 0.52 5.56 3.27
N TRP A 18 0.83 6.83 3.04
CA TRP A 18 2.10 7.41 3.45
C TRP A 18 2.25 7.41 4.98
N CYS A 19 1.21 7.77 5.74
CA CYS A 19 1.21 7.63 7.19
C CYS A 19 1.38 6.17 7.64
N MET A 20 0.74 5.22 6.95
CA MET A 20 0.89 3.79 7.23
C MET A 20 2.34 3.33 7.03
N GLU A 21 3.01 3.78 5.96
CA GLU A 21 4.43 3.53 5.70
C GLU A 21 5.32 4.11 6.81
N CYS A 22 5.01 5.34 7.25
CA CYS A 22 5.74 5.98 8.34
C CYS A 22 5.63 5.19 9.65
N LEU A 23 4.42 4.73 9.97
CA LEU A 23 4.20 3.87 11.13
C LEU A 23 4.91 2.53 10.99
N TRP A 24 4.87 1.92 9.81
CA TRP A 24 5.49 0.62 9.56
C TRP A 24 7.01 0.67 9.72
N THR A 25 7.66 1.65 9.10
CA THR A 25 9.12 1.83 9.16
C THR A 25 9.57 2.32 10.54
N GLY A 26 8.83 3.24 11.15
CA GLY A 26 9.06 3.70 12.52
C GLY A 26 8.97 2.56 13.54
N LEU A 27 7.92 1.73 13.48
CA LEU A 27 7.83 0.53 14.34
C LEU A 27 8.91 -0.49 14.02
N GLY A 28 9.30 -0.63 12.75
CA GLY A 28 10.41 -1.47 12.31
C GLY A 28 11.76 -1.07 12.95
N SER A 29 11.98 0.22 13.19
CA SER A 29 13.21 0.73 13.81
C SER A 29 13.44 0.17 15.23
N LEU A 30 12.36 -0.06 16.00
CA LEU A 30 12.43 -0.67 17.33
C LEU A 30 13.05 -2.08 17.30
N ARG A 31 12.78 -2.83 16.22
CA ARG A 31 13.30 -4.20 16.07
C ARG A 31 14.81 -4.23 15.94
N SER A 32 15.41 -3.16 15.41
CA SER A 32 16.86 -3.04 15.27
C SER A 32 17.55 -2.72 16.61
N ARG A 33 16.81 -2.49 17.71
CA ARG A 33 17.30 -2.18 19.08
C ARG A 33 18.22 -0.97 19.24
N THR A 34 18.61 -0.31 18.15
CA THR A 34 19.56 0.81 18.16
C THR A 34 18.85 2.17 18.19
N ASP A 35 17.63 2.27 17.67
CA ASP A 35 16.91 3.54 17.58
C ASP A 35 15.65 3.56 18.45
N LYS A 36 15.70 4.31 19.56
CA LYS A 36 14.57 4.54 20.47
C LYS A 36 13.70 5.73 20.07
N THR A 37 14.12 6.51 19.07
CA THR A 37 13.41 7.72 18.62
C THR A 37 12.32 7.43 17.60
N LEU A 38 12.17 6.17 17.17
CA LEU A 38 11.17 5.72 16.21
C LEU A 38 11.32 6.40 14.83
N SER A 39 12.56 6.56 14.36
CA SER A 39 12.82 7.20 13.06
C SER A 39 12.09 6.46 11.93
N CYS A 40 11.28 7.22 11.22
CA CYS A 40 10.58 6.77 10.02
C CYS A 40 11.40 7.16 8.79
N HIS A 41 11.56 6.23 7.86
CA HIS A 41 12.16 6.47 6.55
C HIS A 41 11.18 6.09 5.46
N THR A 42 10.83 7.04 4.60
CA THR A 42 9.90 6.84 3.49
C THR A 42 10.31 7.71 2.31
N SER A 43 9.88 7.33 1.10
CA SER A 43 10.09 8.11 -0.11
C SER A 43 8.85 8.92 -0.48
N ILE A 44 9.05 10.07 -1.12
CA ILE A 44 7.97 10.87 -1.72
C ILE A 44 7.22 10.07 -2.79
N TRP A 45 7.89 9.13 -3.48
CA TRP A 45 7.26 8.24 -4.45
C TRP A 45 6.17 7.34 -3.86
N MET A 46 6.19 7.09 -2.56
CA MET A 46 5.14 6.30 -1.90
C MET A 46 3.79 7.01 -1.94
N PHE A 47 3.77 8.34 -1.89
CA PHE A 47 2.52 9.11 -1.92
C PHE A 47 1.68 8.82 -3.18
N PRO A 48 2.19 8.98 -4.42
CA PRO A 48 1.41 8.66 -5.60
C PRO A 48 1.11 7.17 -5.74
N ILE A 49 1.98 6.28 -5.25
CA ILE A 49 1.75 4.82 -5.28
C ILE A 49 0.54 4.46 -4.41
N TYR A 50 0.50 4.93 -3.16
CA TYR A 50 -0.65 4.75 -2.28
C TYR A 50 -1.88 5.52 -2.76
N GLY A 51 -1.70 6.67 -3.40
CA GLY A 51 -2.77 7.44 -4.03
C GLY A 51 -3.54 6.65 -5.10
N MET A 52 -2.86 5.76 -5.83
CA MET A 52 -3.50 4.86 -6.80
C MET A 52 -4.53 3.91 -6.17
N ALA A 53 -4.54 3.72 -4.85
CA ALA A 53 -5.62 2.99 -4.18
C ALA A 53 -7.00 3.62 -4.45
N ALA A 54 -7.08 4.90 -4.83
CA ALA A 54 -8.31 5.52 -5.29
C ALA A 54 -8.94 4.81 -6.52
N CYS A 55 -8.12 4.17 -7.36
CA CYS A 55 -8.57 3.35 -8.49
C CYS A 55 -9.28 2.07 -8.06
N LEU A 56 -9.18 1.66 -6.79
CA LEU A 56 -9.93 0.51 -6.25
C LEU A 56 -11.42 0.81 -6.09
N ASN A 57 -11.84 2.08 -6.01
CA ASN A 57 -13.23 2.48 -5.78
C ASN A 57 -14.29 1.76 -6.67
N PRO A 58 -14.16 1.68 -8.01
CA PRO A 58 -15.09 0.90 -8.84
C PRO A 58 -15.11 -0.60 -8.49
N ILE A 59 -13.97 -1.17 -8.11
CA ILE A 59 -13.83 -2.58 -7.74
C ILE A 59 -14.50 -2.82 -6.39
N CYS A 60 -14.29 -1.93 -5.42
CA CYS A 60 -14.96 -1.96 -4.12
C CYS A 60 -16.49 -1.96 -4.27
N ASN A 61 -17.03 -1.11 -5.15
CA ASN A 61 -18.48 -1.05 -5.41
C ASN A 61 -19.02 -2.35 -6.01
N LYS A 62 -18.26 -3.04 -6.87
CA LYS A 62 -18.65 -4.33 -7.45
C LYS A 62 -18.56 -5.47 -6.44
N LEU A 63 -17.60 -5.41 -5.52
CA LEU A 63 -17.34 -6.47 -4.55
C LEU A 63 -18.06 -6.29 -3.21
N LYS A 64 -18.76 -5.17 -2.98
CA LYS A 64 -19.40 -4.82 -1.70
C LYS A 64 -20.27 -5.92 -1.06
N ASN A 65 -20.90 -6.78 -1.86
CA ASN A 65 -21.80 -7.85 -1.40
C ASN A 65 -21.07 -9.20 -1.20
N ARG A 66 -19.74 -9.25 -1.35
CA ARG A 66 -18.93 -10.47 -1.23
C ARG A 66 -18.25 -10.54 0.15
N ASN A 67 -17.90 -11.76 0.56
CA ASN A 67 -17.22 -12.02 1.83
C ASN A 67 -15.90 -11.25 1.94
N ALA A 68 -15.53 -10.85 3.17
CA ALA A 68 -14.31 -10.08 3.43
C ALA A 68 -13.03 -10.78 2.94
N LEU A 69 -12.99 -12.11 2.98
CA LEU A 69 -11.87 -12.91 2.47
C LEU A 69 -11.66 -12.72 0.96
N LEU A 70 -12.74 -12.76 0.16
CA LEU A 70 -12.64 -12.54 -1.28
C LEU A 70 -12.23 -11.09 -1.58
N ARG A 71 -12.81 -10.13 -0.85
CA ARG A 71 -12.50 -8.71 -1.03
C ARG A 71 -11.04 -8.42 -0.73
N GLY A 72 -10.57 -8.76 0.47
CA GLY A 72 -9.18 -8.53 0.87
C GLY A 72 -8.19 -9.30 -0.01
N GLY A 73 -8.53 -10.51 -0.47
CA GLY A 73 -7.69 -11.26 -1.40
C GLY A 73 -7.53 -10.56 -2.75
N VAL A 74 -8.63 -10.07 -3.33
CA VAL A 74 -8.57 -9.28 -4.58
C VAL A 74 -7.78 -7.98 -4.37
N TYR A 75 -8.00 -7.28 -3.25
CA TYR A 75 -7.24 -6.05 -2.97
C TYR A 75 -5.75 -6.31 -2.78
N ALA A 76 -5.36 -7.36 -2.06
CA ALA A 76 -3.97 -7.75 -1.90
C ALA A 76 -3.30 -8.07 -3.25
N LEU A 77 -3.99 -8.79 -4.15
CA LEU A 77 -3.48 -9.06 -5.50
C LEU A 77 -3.27 -7.77 -6.30
N LEU A 78 -4.23 -6.85 -6.27
CA LEU A 78 -4.12 -5.57 -6.97
C LEU A 78 -2.99 -4.70 -6.41
N ILE A 79 -2.82 -4.69 -5.09
CA ILE A 79 -1.70 -4.01 -4.42
C ILE A 79 -0.37 -4.63 -4.87
N TYR A 80 -0.24 -5.96 -4.89
CA TYR A 80 0.98 -6.61 -5.38
C TYR A 80 1.29 -6.30 -6.84
N VAL A 81 0.27 -6.30 -7.72
CA VAL A 81 0.47 -5.92 -9.13
C VAL A 81 0.95 -4.48 -9.23
N THR A 82 0.37 -3.57 -8.45
CA THR A 82 0.75 -2.16 -8.42
C THR A 82 2.17 -1.98 -7.88
N GLU A 83 2.50 -2.63 -6.77
CA GLU A 83 3.83 -2.64 -6.15
C GLU A 83 4.88 -3.19 -7.12
N TYR A 84 4.62 -4.33 -7.76
CA TYR A 84 5.53 -4.93 -8.72
C TYR A 84 5.74 -4.04 -9.95
N THR A 85 4.66 -3.54 -10.55
CA THR A 85 4.74 -2.72 -11.77
C THR A 85 5.44 -1.38 -11.50
N THR A 86 5.08 -0.68 -10.43
CA THR A 86 5.73 0.57 -10.02
C THR A 86 7.17 0.37 -9.60
N GLY A 87 7.45 -0.67 -8.82
CA GLY A 87 8.81 -0.97 -8.38
C GLY A 87 9.73 -1.34 -9.54
N VAL A 88 9.28 -2.17 -10.49
CA VAL A 88 10.06 -2.48 -11.70
C VAL A 88 10.29 -1.24 -12.55
N LEU A 89 9.26 -0.39 -12.72
CA LEU A 89 9.38 0.85 -13.48
C LEU A 89 10.39 1.81 -12.84
N LEU A 90 10.26 2.06 -11.53
CA LEU A 90 11.14 2.95 -10.79
C LEU A 90 12.57 2.40 -10.68
N LYS A 91 12.74 1.07 -10.63
CA LYS A 91 14.05 0.42 -10.64
C LYS A 91 14.83 0.70 -11.92
N LYS A 92 14.17 0.86 -13.08
CA LYS A 92 14.84 1.29 -14.33
C LYS A 92 15.47 2.67 -14.22
N TYR A 93 14.93 3.54 -13.36
CA TYR A 93 15.42 4.89 -13.11
C TYR A 93 16.23 5.00 -11.81
N ASN A 94 16.61 3.88 -11.17
CA ASN A 94 17.26 3.85 -9.86
C ASN A 94 16.48 4.61 -8.76
N ALA A 95 15.15 4.70 -8.90
CA ALA A 95 14.26 5.46 -8.02
C ALA A 95 13.30 4.56 -7.21
N CYS A 96 13.51 3.24 -7.23
CA CYS A 96 12.68 2.29 -6.49
C CYS A 96 12.83 2.55 -4.98
N PRO A 97 11.75 2.91 -4.26
CA PRO A 97 11.89 3.40 -2.90
C PRO A 97 12.03 2.30 -1.85
N TRP A 98 11.99 1.04 -2.28
CA TRP A 98 12.23 -0.13 -1.46
C TRP A 98 13.18 -1.11 -2.17
N ASP A 99 13.87 -1.90 -1.37
CA ASP A 99 14.67 -3.04 -1.84
C ASP A 99 14.43 -4.24 -0.94
N TYR A 100 13.79 -5.27 -1.48
CA TYR A 100 13.49 -6.51 -0.78
C TYR A 100 14.42 -7.66 -1.15
N SER A 101 15.54 -7.40 -1.83
CA SER A 101 16.46 -8.45 -2.30
C SER A 101 17.02 -9.32 -1.16
N LYS A 102 17.05 -8.82 0.07
CA LYS A 102 17.49 -9.55 1.26
C LYS A 102 16.40 -10.36 1.96
N ALA A 103 15.13 -10.22 1.58
CA ALA A 103 14.02 -10.93 2.22
C ALA A 103 13.85 -12.35 1.67
N LYS A 104 13.57 -13.34 2.53
CA LYS A 104 13.48 -14.76 2.12
C LYS A 104 12.39 -15.05 1.08
N TYR A 105 11.23 -14.39 1.21
CA TYR A 105 10.06 -14.59 0.35
C TYR A 105 9.89 -13.45 -0.67
N ASN A 106 11.00 -12.88 -1.13
CA ASN A 106 10.97 -11.84 -2.15
C ASN A 106 10.78 -12.43 -3.56
N TYR A 107 10.19 -11.64 -4.45
CA TYR A 107 10.21 -11.90 -5.88
C TYR A 107 10.89 -10.74 -6.61
N LYS A 108 12.01 -11.04 -7.28
CA LYS A 108 12.88 -10.10 -8.01
C LYS A 108 13.38 -8.90 -7.17
N GLY A 109 13.36 -9.02 -5.85
CA GLY A 109 13.68 -7.95 -4.90
C GLY A 109 12.66 -6.80 -4.88
N VAL A 110 11.51 -6.94 -5.54
CA VAL A 110 10.51 -5.86 -5.69
C VAL A 110 9.26 -6.10 -4.84
N ILE A 111 8.77 -7.33 -4.74
CA ILE A 111 7.62 -7.64 -3.87
C ILE A 111 7.98 -8.69 -2.84
N ARG A 112 7.24 -8.69 -1.74
CA ARG A 112 7.40 -9.64 -0.63
C ARG A 112 6.13 -10.42 -0.41
N LEU A 113 6.16 -11.73 -0.67
CA LEU A 113 4.97 -12.58 -0.56
C LEU A 113 4.51 -12.74 0.90
N ASP A 114 5.41 -12.55 1.86
CA ASP A 114 5.09 -12.55 3.29
C ASP A 114 4.30 -11.31 3.75
N TYR A 115 4.19 -10.26 2.92
CA TYR A 115 3.34 -9.10 3.19
C TYR A 115 1.87 -9.32 2.83
N ALA A 116 1.49 -10.50 2.32
CA ALA A 116 0.12 -10.76 1.88
C ALA A 116 -0.93 -10.48 2.97
N PRO A 117 -0.72 -10.84 4.26
CA PRO A 117 -1.66 -10.47 5.33
C PRO A 117 -1.74 -8.95 5.54
N ALA A 118 -0.61 -8.24 5.44
CA ALA A 118 -0.59 -6.79 5.59
C ALA A 118 -1.33 -6.10 4.44
N TRP A 119 -1.11 -6.53 3.19
CA TRP A 119 -1.80 -6.01 2.02
C TRP A 119 -3.29 -6.35 1.99
N PHE A 120 -3.66 -7.52 2.49
CA PHE A 120 -5.07 -7.87 2.69
C PHE A 120 -5.77 -6.87 3.62
N LEU A 121 -5.17 -6.57 4.77
CA LEU A 121 -5.71 -5.62 5.74
C LEU A 121 -5.70 -4.18 5.20
N ALA A 122 -4.61 -3.76 4.55
CA ALA A 122 -4.50 -2.46 3.91
C ALA A 122 -5.59 -2.26 2.83
N GLY A 123 -5.85 -3.29 2.02
CA GLY A 123 -6.92 -3.28 1.02
C GLY A 123 -8.29 -3.04 1.62
N LEU A 124 -8.64 -3.77 2.69
CA LEU A 124 -9.90 -3.56 3.42
C LEU A 124 -9.98 -2.19 4.09
N PHE A 125 -8.85 -1.68 4.58
CA PHE A 125 -8.76 -0.34 5.15
C PHE A 125 -9.03 0.75 4.09
N PHE A 126 -8.41 0.66 2.91
CA PHE A 126 -8.67 1.59 1.81
C PHE A 126 -10.11 1.48 1.29
N GLU A 127 -10.66 0.27 1.21
CA GLU A 127 -12.08 0.09 0.91
C GLU A 127 -12.97 0.85 1.90
N ARG A 128 -12.68 0.77 3.21
CA ARG A 128 -13.43 1.51 4.24
C ARG A 128 -13.34 3.02 4.03
N ILE A 129 -12.16 3.55 3.69
CA ILE A 129 -11.96 4.98 3.39
C ILE A 129 -12.79 5.41 2.18
N LEU A 130 -12.78 4.61 1.11
CA LEU A 130 -13.46 4.89 -0.15
C LEU A 130 -14.98 4.72 -0.03
N SER A 131 -15.43 3.81 0.84
CA SER A 131 -16.85 3.49 1.05
C SER A 131 -17.55 4.41 2.06
N ARG A 132 -16.80 5.11 2.93
CA ARG A 132 -17.35 6.15 3.80
C ARG A 132 -17.88 7.31 2.95
N LYS A 133 -19.21 7.31 2.78
CA LYS A 133 -20.03 8.37 2.19
C LYS A 133 -20.80 9.09 3.28
#